data_AF-A0A8T6VJU7-F1
#
_entry.id   AF-A0A8T6VJU7-F1
#
_cell.length_a   1.000
_cell.length_b   1.000
_cell.length_c   1.000
_cell.angle_alpha   90.00
_cell.angle_beta   90.00
_cell.angle_gamma   90.00
#
_symmetry.space_group_name_H-M   'P 1'
#
loop_
_entity.id
_entity.type
_entity.pdbx_description
1 polymer ?
#
loop_
_entity_poly.entity_id
_entity_poly.type
_entity_poly.pdbx_seq_one_letter_code
_entity_poly.pdbx_strand_id
1 'polypeptide(L)' 'MVGIISSKDILAITPELIEIQQEKAKIESKAEAEDEEHPQMAGYCDQCRQWSNTLEEVEGSFICEDCKIEMKSEY' A
#
# COMPACT_ATOMS: atom_id res chain seq x y z
N MET A 1 15.65 -29.06 -14.44
CA MET A 1 16.62 -28.36 -13.58
C MET A 1 15.81 -27.40 -12.72
N VAL A 2 15.81 -27.56 -11.39
CA VAL A 2 15.14 -26.63 -10.47
C VAL A 2 16.23 -25.73 -9.92
N GLY A 3 16.15 -24.42 -10.13
CA GLY A 3 17.09 -23.47 -9.57
C GLY A 3 16.91 -23.41 -8.06
N ILE A 4 17.97 -23.63 -7.29
CA ILE A 4 17.96 -23.49 -5.84
C ILE A 4 18.41 -22.07 -5.52
N ILE A 5 17.57 -21.31 -4.83
CA ILE A 5 17.91 -20.03 -4.22
C ILE A 5 18.04 -20.27 -2.73
N SER A 6 19.17 -19.89 -2.16
CA SER A 6 19.44 -19.96 -0.73
C SER A 6 19.29 -18.60 -0.05
N SER A 7 19.17 -18.59 1.27
CA SER A 7 19.19 -17.34 2.04
C SER A 7 20.46 -16.53 1.80
N LYS A 8 21.58 -17.18 1.50
CA LYS A 8 22.84 -16.49 1.16
C LYS A 8 22.70 -15.70 -0.15
N ASP A 9 22.01 -16.26 -1.14
CA ASP A 9 21.80 -15.60 -2.43
C ASP A 9 20.90 -14.36 -2.27
N ILE A 10 19.87 -14.46 -1.42
CA ILE A 10 19.00 -13.33 -1.05
C ILE A 10 19.81 -12.24 -0.33
N LEU A 11 20.61 -12.63 0.67
CA LEU A 11 21.40 -11.69 1.46
C LEU A 11 22.52 -11.03 0.63
N ALA A 12 23.01 -11.68 -0.42
CA ALA A 12 24.03 -11.13 -1.30
C ALA A 12 23.51 -9.93 -2.11
N ILE A 13 22.24 -9.95 -2.54
CA ILE A 13 21.63 -8.87 -3.32
C ILE A 13 20.93 -7.81 -2.46
N THR A 14 20.60 -8.15 -1.21
CA THR A 14 19.83 -7.28 -0.31
C THR A 14 20.45 -5.88 -0.07
N PRO A 15 21.78 -5.69 0.08
CA PRO A 15 22.36 -4.37 0.31
C PRO A 15 22.05 -3.37 -0.82
N GLU A 16 22.21 -3.78 -2.08
CA GLU A 16 21.90 -2.94 -3.25
C GLU A 16 20.39 -2.64 -3.33
N LEU A 17 19.54 -3.63 -3.04
CA LEU A 17 18.10 -3.43 -3.00
C LEU A 17 17.68 -2.45 -1.90
N ILE A 18 18.32 -2.47 -0.72
CA ILE A 18 18.04 -1.51 0.37
C ILE A 18 18.34 -0.09 -0.09
N GLU A 19 19.47 0.15 -0.77
CA GLU A 19 19.82 1.48 -1.27
C GLU A 19 18.77 2.01 -2.27
N ILE A 20 18.32 1.16 -3.19
CA ILE A 20 17.25 1.49 -4.14
C ILE A 20 15.94 1.82 -3.39
N GLN A 21 15.57 1.02 -2.40
CA GLN A 21 14.36 1.26 -1.61
C GLN A 21 14.45 2.57 -0.81
N GLN A 22 15.62 2.90 -0.28
CA GLN A 22 15.83 4.18 0.43
C GLN A 22 15.71 5.38 -0.51
N GLU A 23 16.27 5.32 -1.72
CA GLU A 23 16.12 6.39 -2.70
C GLU A 23 14.66 6.53 -3.16
N LYS A 24 13.95 5.42 -3.41
CA LYS A 24 12.52 5.44 -3.72
C LYS A 24 11.70 6.12 -2.63
N ALA A 25 11.90 5.73 -1.37
CA ALA A 25 11.20 6.34 -0.24
C ALA A 25 11.45 7.85 -0.13
N LYS A 26 12.68 8.32 -0.41
CA LYS A 26 12.97 9.77 -0.45
C LYS A 26 12.24 10.49 -1.57
N ILE A 27 12.07 9.86 -2.73
CA ILE A 27 11.34 10.43 -3.87
C ILE A 27 9.85 10.49 -3.55
N GLU A 28 9.27 9.39 -3.06
CA GLU A 28 7.87 9.28 -2.65
C GLU A 28 7.54 10.30 -1.55
N SER A 29 8.38 10.42 -0.52
CA SER A 29 8.19 11.40 0.57
C SER A 29 8.19 12.87 0.10
N LYS A 30 8.82 13.16 -1.05
CA LYS A 30 8.80 14.50 -1.65
C LYS A 30 7.56 14.73 -2.49
N ALA A 31 7.02 13.69 -3.12
CA ALA A 31 5.76 13.74 -3.86
C ALA A 31 4.55 13.84 -2.91
N GLU A 32 4.57 13.12 -1.78
CA GLU A 32 3.54 13.16 -0.74
C GLU A 32 3.40 14.54 -0.07
N ALA A 33 4.43 15.39 -0.12
CA ALA A 33 4.34 16.77 0.39
C ALA A 33 3.57 17.72 -0.55
N GLU A 34 3.33 17.31 -1.80
CA GLU A 34 2.60 18.10 -2.81
C GLU A 34 1.15 17.60 -2.99
N ASP A 35 0.87 16.32 -2.71
CA ASP A 35 -0.48 15.73 -2.71
C ASP A 35 -0.95 15.46 -1.25
N GLU A 36 -1.54 16.47 -0.60
CA GLU A 36 -2.39 16.27 0.60
C GLU A 36 -3.73 15.57 0.24
N GLU A 37 -3.70 14.54 -0.61
CA GLU A 37 -4.86 13.73 -0.93
C GLU A 37 -4.82 12.48 -0.06
N HIS A 38 -5.40 12.57 1.13
CA HIS A 38 -5.79 11.49 2.06
C HIS A 38 -4.96 10.19 1.94
N PRO A 39 -4.08 9.86 2.90
CA PRO A 39 -3.22 8.67 2.81
C PRO A 39 -4.07 7.42 2.61
N GLN A 40 -4.10 6.91 1.38
CA GLN A 40 -4.79 5.69 1.03
C GLN A 40 -4.04 4.55 1.72
N MET A 41 -4.69 3.91 2.70
CA MET A 41 -4.09 2.83 3.45
C MET A 41 -4.43 1.48 2.82
N ALA A 42 -3.46 0.55 2.84
CA ALA A 42 -3.71 -0.84 2.49
C ALA A 42 -4.11 -1.65 3.72
N GLY A 43 -5.17 -2.46 3.62
CA GLY A 43 -5.69 -3.26 4.72
C GLY A 43 -6.98 -3.99 4.38
N TYR A 44 -7.70 -4.44 5.41
CA TYR A 44 -9.04 -5.03 5.24
C TYR A 44 -10.12 -3.97 5.41
N CYS A 45 -11.09 -3.93 4.51
CA CYS A 45 -12.27 -3.08 4.62
C CYS A 45 -13.13 -3.50 5.81
N ASP A 46 -13.54 -2.56 6.65
CA ASP A 46 -14.37 -2.84 7.83
C ASP A 46 -15.79 -3.31 7.47
N GLN A 47 -16.26 -3.00 6.25
CA GLN A 47 -17.60 -3.36 5.77
C GLN A 47 -17.64 -4.73 5.07
N CYS A 48 -16.87 -4.92 3.99
CA CYS A 48 -16.91 -6.16 3.20
C CYS A 48 -15.84 -7.19 3.61
N ARG A 49 -14.88 -6.81 4.47
CA ARG A 49 -13.75 -7.64 4.92
C ARG A 49 -12.83 -8.13 3.81
N GLN A 50 -12.90 -7.53 2.63
CA GLN A 50 -11.94 -7.78 1.55
C GLN A 50 -10.70 -6.91 1.73
N TRP A 51 -9.56 -7.43 1.28
CA TRP A 51 -8.34 -6.64 1.22
C TRP A 51 -8.49 -5.55 0.15
N SER A 52 -8.12 -4.32 0.50
CA SER A 52 -8.01 -3.19 -0.43
C SER A 52 -6.65 -2.53 -0.24
N ASN A 53 -6.07 -2.05 -1.33
CA ASN A 53 -4.90 -1.15 -1.28
C ASN A 53 -5.31 0.32 -1.18
N THR A 54 -6.61 0.59 -1.28
CA THR A 54 -7.22 1.91 -1.28
C THR A 54 -8.35 1.94 -0.25
N LEU A 55 -7.99 2.05 1.03
CA LEU A 55 -8.93 2.32 2.11
C LEU A 55 -8.93 3.80 2.45
N GLU A 56 -10.12 4.34 2.68
CA GLU A 56 -10.33 5.69 3.19
C GLU A 56 -11.00 5.63 4.56
N GLU A 57 -10.61 6.55 5.45
CA GLU A 57 -11.26 6.71 6.75
C GLU A 57 -12.58 7.48 6.60
N VAL A 58 -13.69 6.84 6.97
CA VAL A 58 -15.02 7.43 7.02
C VAL A 58 -15.56 7.19 8.43
N GLU A 59 -15.76 8.27 9.19
CA GLU A 59 -16.30 8.22 10.57
C GLU A 59 -15.54 7.25 11.50
N GLY A 60 -14.22 7.13 11.33
CA GLY A 60 -13.38 6.23 12.13
C GLY A 60 -13.38 4.76 11.68
N SER A 61 -14.01 4.43 10.55
CA SER A 61 -13.94 3.11 9.90
C SER A 61 -13.17 3.21 8.58
N PHE A 62 -12.42 2.17 8.22
CA PHE A 62 -11.68 2.09 6.97
C PHE A 62 -12.49 1.35 5.91
N ILE A 63 -12.94 2.08 4.89
CA ILE A 63 -13.89 1.60 3.88
C ILE A 63 -13.21 1.57 2.50
N CYS A 64 -13.43 0.51 1.72
CA CYS A 64 -12.93 0.42 0.35
C CYS A 64 -13.79 1.25 -0.63
N GLU A 65 -13.24 1.54 -1.80
CA GLU A 65 -13.91 2.28 -2.86
C GLU A 65 -15.28 1.69 -3.24
N ASP A 66 -15.37 0.36 -3.39
CA ASP A 66 -16.61 -0.32 -3.74
C ASP A 66 -17.74 -0.05 -2.73
N CYS A 67 -17.47 -0.25 -1.43
CA CYS A 67 -18.45 0.02 -0.38
C CYS A 67 -18.82 1.51 -0.29
N LYS A 68 -17.87 2.42 -0.59
CA LYS A 68 -18.14 3.87 -0.61
C LYS A 68 -19.06 4.27 -1.76
N ILE A 69 -18.92 3.64 -2.93
CA ILE A 69 -19.80 3.86 -4.09
C ILE A 69 -21.23 3.41 -3.75
N GLU A 70 -21.37 2.23 -3.14
CA GLU A 70 -22.67 1.70 -2.71
C GLU A 70 -23.38 2.68 -1.75
N MET A 71 -22.69 3.20 -0.73
CA MET A 71 -23.24 4.18 0.21
C MET A 71 -23.69 5.49 -0.45
N LYS A 72 -22.97 5.95 -1.49
CA LYS A 72 -23.33 7.17 -2.23
C LYS A 72 -24.48 6.96 -3.22
N SER A 73 -24.73 5.73 -3.64
CA SER A 73 -25.78 5.39 -4.61
C SER A 73 -27.20 5.36 -4.03
N GLU A 74 -27.34 5.49 -2.70
CA GLU A 74 -28.64 5.54 -2.00
C GLU A 74 -29.25 6.96 -1.89
N TYR A 75 -28.69 7.95 -2.59
CA TYR A 75 -29.19 9.34 -2.64
C TYR A 75 -29.60 9.80 -4.06
#